data_AF-A0A2G2VGH4-F1
#
_entry.id   AF-A0A2G2VGH4-F1
#
_cell.length_a   1.000
_cell.length_b   1.000
_cell.length_c   1.000
_cell.angle_alpha   90.00
_cell.angle_beta   90.00
_cell.angle_gamma   90.00
#
_symmetry.space_group_name_H-M   'P 1'
#
loop_
_entity.id
_entity.type
_entity.pdbx_description
1 polymer ?
#
loop_
_entity_poly.entity_id
_entity_poly.type
_entity_poly.pdbx_seq_one_letter_code
_entity_poly.pdbx_strand_id
1 'polypeptide(L)'
;MEQPIPPCLFAFAVGELGFWEVGPRTRIYSDAVPGVLDAAATEFAGTEEIMQVRERLFGPYEWERFDLLVLPPSFPVGGMEDPMMVFLTPTVIKGDGSGSQVVAHELARSWTGNYFTIKNNEHIWLNEDGLSKESSRVIGKRAKSRKFQGLFCLYAQSTVKHVLVN
;
A
#
# COMPACT_ATOMS: atom_id res chain seq x y z
N MET A 1 13.57 -1.16 -12.33
CA MET A 1 12.95 -2.27 -11.61
C MET A 1 13.79 -3.51 -11.89
N GLU A 2 14.58 -3.93 -10.90
CA GLU A 2 15.44 -5.12 -10.98
C GLU A 2 14.81 -6.31 -10.22
N GLN A 3 13.82 -6.03 -9.37
CA GLN A 3 13.09 -7.02 -8.57
C GLN A 3 12.16 -7.85 -9.47
N PRO A 4 12.13 -9.20 -9.33
CA PRO A 4 11.20 -10.04 -10.07
C PRO A 4 9.78 -9.83 -9.57
N ILE A 5 8.83 -9.62 -10.48
CA ILE A 5 7.41 -9.46 -10.17
C ILE A 5 6.55 -10.42 -11.01
N PRO A 6 5.43 -10.92 -10.48
CA PRO A 6 4.45 -11.63 -11.28
C PRO A 6 3.86 -10.72 -12.37
N PRO A 7 3.53 -11.24 -13.58
CA PRO A 7 3.02 -10.41 -14.68
C PRO A 7 1.74 -9.63 -14.36
N CYS A 8 0.93 -10.07 -13.40
CA CYS A 8 -0.29 -9.38 -12.99
C CYS A 8 -0.05 -8.04 -12.27
N LEU A 9 1.17 -7.78 -11.83
CA LEU A 9 1.59 -6.52 -11.20
C LEU A 9 2.31 -5.58 -12.18
N PHE A 10 2.37 -5.95 -13.46
CA PHE A 10 2.86 -5.05 -14.48
C PHE A 10 1.79 -4.01 -14.78
N ALA A 11 2.09 -2.76 -14.45
CA ALA A 11 1.25 -1.61 -14.76
C ALA A 11 2.04 -0.54 -15.50
N PHE A 12 1.32 0.22 -16.33
CA PHE A 12 1.84 1.44 -16.95
C PHE A 12 0.71 2.44 -17.11
N ALA A 13 1.05 3.72 -17.03
CA ALA A 13 0.13 4.83 -17.26
C ALA A 13 0.81 5.83 -18.19
N VAL A 14 0.02 6.44 -19.09
CA VAL A 14 0.49 7.46 -20.03
C VAL A 14 -0.53 8.58 -20.06
N GLY A 15 -0.06 9.81 -19.92
CA GLY A 15 -0.88 11.00 -19.94
C GLY A 15 -0.06 12.26 -19.66
N GLU A 16 -0.74 13.40 -19.60
CA GLU A 16 -0.15 14.64 -19.11
C GLU A 16 -0.11 14.62 -17.58
N LEU A 17 0.99 14.12 -17.02
CA LEU A 17 1.15 13.89 -15.59
C LEU A 17 2.01 14.97 -14.95
N GLY A 18 1.46 15.64 -13.94
CA GLY A 18 2.23 16.46 -12.99
C GLY A 18 2.61 15.63 -11.76
N PHE A 19 3.54 16.13 -10.94
CA PHE A 19 3.88 15.47 -9.67
C PHE A 19 4.24 16.43 -8.53
N TRP A 20 4.02 15.97 -7.32
CA TRP A 20 4.56 16.54 -6.08
C TRP A 20 5.45 15.52 -5.35
N GLU A 21 6.54 15.98 -4.75
CA GLU A 21 7.30 15.21 -3.78
C GLU A 21 6.73 15.44 -2.38
N VAL A 22 6.28 14.36 -1.72
CA VAL A 22 5.67 14.41 -0.39
C VAL A 22 6.52 13.71 0.68
N GLY A 23 7.64 13.12 0.28
CA GLY A 23 8.57 12.43 1.17
C GLY A 23 9.87 12.07 0.46
N PRO A 24 10.83 11.45 1.17
CA PRO A 24 12.15 11.14 0.62
C PRO A 24 12.11 10.11 -0.53
N ARG A 25 11.04 9.32 -0.62
CA ARG A 25 10.88 8.21 -1.58
C ARG A 25 9.45 8.07 -2.13
N THR A 26 8.64 9.13 -2.00
CA THR A 26 7.23 9.13 -2.42
C THR A 26 6.93 10.38 -3.21
N ARG A 27 6.51 10.19 -4.44
CA ARG A 27 5.88 11.19 -5.31
C ARG A 27 4.40 10.87 -5.46
N ILE A 28 3.62 11.91 -5.67
CA ILE A 28 2.22 11.81 -6.05
C ILE A 28 2.08 12.37 -7.44
N TYR A 29 1.54 11.56 -8.34
CA TYR A 29 1.23 11.91 -9.71
C TYR A 29 -0.28 12.05 -9.86
N SER A 30 -0.69 12.94 -10.76
CA SER A 30 -2.08 13.06 -11.23
C SER A 30 -2.04 13.60 -12.65
N ASP A 31 -3.13 13.40 -13.39
CA ASP A 31 -3.38 14.18 -14.59
C ASP A 31 -3.40 15.69 -14.30
N ALA A 32 -3.23 16.51 -15.33
CA ALA A 32 -3.21 17.97 -15.23
C ALA A 32 -4.58 18.61 -14.90
N VAL A 33 -5.50 17.87 -14.26
CA VAL A 33 -6.75 18.43 -13.75
C VAL A 33 -6.41 19.42 -12.62
N PRO A 34 -6.78 20.70 -12.75
CA PRO A 34 -6.43 21.71 -11.77
C PRO A 34 -6.93 21.35 -10.36
N GLY A 35 -6.03 21.43 -9.38
CA GLY A 35 -6.34 21.24 -7.96
C GLY A 35 -6.35 19.79 -7.46
N VAL A 36 -6.45 18.77 -8.34
CA VAL A 36 -6.43 17.35 -7.90
C VAL A 36 -5.07 16.98 -7.33
N LEU A 37 -3.99 17.37 -8.04
CA LEU A 37 -2.63 17.10 -7.62
C LEU A 37 -2.30 17.74 -6.26
N ASP A 38 -2.72 18.98 -6.01
CA ASP A 38 -2.50 19.69 -4.74
C ASP A 38 -3.33 19.09 -3.60
N ALA A 39 -4.59 18.72 -3.89
CA ALA A 39 -5.45 18.05 -2.92
C ALA A 39 -4.89 16.67 -2.53
N ALA A 40 -4.39 15.91 -3.50
CA ALA A 40 -3.75 14.62 -3.26
C ALA A 40 -2.44 14.76 -2.46
N ALA A 41 -1.61 15.76 -2.79
CA ALA A 41 -0.40 16.09 -2.03
C ALA A 41 -0.71 16.39 -0.56
N THR A 42 -1.79 17.13 -0.31
CA THR A 42 -2.23 17.46 1.05
C THR A 42 -2.79 16.24 1.78
N GLU A 43 -3.66 15.46 1.12
CA GLU A 43 -4.33 14.29 1.69
C GLU A 43 -3.33 13.19 2.11
N PHE A 44 -2.27 12.99 1.31
CA PHE A 44 -1.33 11.89 1.47
C PHE A 44 0.08 12.32 1.94
N ALA A 45 0.23 13.55 2.45
CA ALA A 45 1.50 14.04 2.99
C ALA A 45 2.09 13.15 4.10
N GLY A 46 1.25 12.41 4.83
CA GLY A 46 1.67 11.49 5.90
C GLY A 46 2.19 10.12 5.44
N THR A 47 2.36 9.88 4.14
CA THR A 47 2.72 8.56 3.60
C THR A 47 4.04 8.01 4.14
N GLU A 48 5.06 8.85 4.31
CA GLU A 48 6.36 8.41 4.85
C GLU A 48 6.24 7.94 6.32
N GLU A 49 5.36 8.56 7.13
CA GLU A 49 5.14 8.10 8.50
C GLU A 49 4.52 6.69 8.53
N ILE A 50 3.57 6.43 7.61
CA ILE A 50 2.94 5.12 7.46
C ILE A 50 3.99 4.08 7.04
N MET A 51 4.86 4.44 6.08
CA MET A 51 5.97 3.61 5.63
C MET A 51 6.90 3.21 6.79
N GLN A 52 7.38 4.18 7.57
CA GLN A 52 8.27 3.90 8.69
C GLN A 52 7.61 3.02 9.76
N VAL A 53 6.31 3.19 10.01
CA VAL A 53 5.57 2.29 10.90
C VAL A 53 5.56 0.88 10.34
N ARG A 54 5.33 0.70 9.04
CA ARG A 54 5.30 -0.62 8.40
C ARG A 54 6.67 -1.27 8.37
N GLU A 55 7.73 -0.53 8.08
CA GLU A 55 9.10 -1.06 8.10
C GLU A 55 9.47 -1.61 9.48
N ARG A 56 9.06 -0.93 10.55
CA ARG A 56 9.26 -1.42 11.93
C ARG A 56 8.48 -2.69 12.26
N LEU A 57 7.38 -2.96 11.56
CA LEU A 57 6.52 -4.12 11.81
C LEU A 57 6.89 -5.32 10.94
N PHE A 58 7.26 -5.10 9.68
CA PHE A 58 7.41 -6.14 8.67
C PHE A 58 8.83 -6.29 8.13
N GLY A 59 9.75 -5.39 8.49
CA GLY A 59 11.11 -5.36 7.97
C GLY A 59 11.29 -4.28 6.89
N PRO A 60 12.51 -4.13 6.35
CA PRO A 60 12.84 -3.07 5.39
C PRO A 60 11.91 -3.08 4.17
N TYR A 61 11.67 -1.89 3.61
CA TYR A 61 10.97 -1.75 2.35
C TYR A 61 11.96 -2.00 1.20
N GLU A 62 11.81 -3.13 0.52
CA GLU A 62 12.74 -3.62 -0.51
C GLU A 62 12.53 -3.00 -1.90
N TRP A 63 11.53 -2.11 -2.02
CA TRP A 63 11.25 -1.38 -3.24
C TRP A 63 11.88 0.01 -3.15
N GLU A 64 12.53 0.47 -4.21
CA GLU A 64 13.31 1.73 -4.17
C GLU A 64 12.44 2.94 -3.84
N ARG A 65 11.24 3.00 -4.39
CA ARG A 65 10.27 4.10 -4.24
C ARG A 65 8.88 3.55 -3.96
N PHE A 66 8.05 4.38 -3.34
CA PHE A 66 6.63 4.14 -3.17
C PHE A 66 5.88 5.38 -3.64
N ASP A 67 5.59 5.43 -4.93
CA ASP A 67 4.87 6.54 -5.55
C ASP A 67 3.37 6.24 -5.62
N LEU A 68 2.55 7.30 -5.71
CA LEU A 68 1.09 7.23 -5.83
C LEU A 68 0.67 7.87 -7.14
N LEU A 69 -0.26 7.28 -7.88
CA LEU A 69 -0.85 7.85 -9.08
C LEU A 69 -2.36 7.96 -8.90
N VAL A 70 -2.87 9.20 -8.85
CA VAL A 70 -4.31 9.47 -8.88
C VAL A 70 -4.77 9.40 -10.33
N LEU A 71 -5.66 8.46 -10.61
CA LEU A 71 -6.23 8.24 -11.93
C LEU A 71 -7.49 9.09 -12.14
N PRO A 72 -7.98 9.19 -13.39
CA PRO A 72 -9.29 9.76 -13.65
C PRO A 72 -10.44 9.02 -12.93
N PRO A 73 -11.61 9.64 -12.74
CA PRO A 73 -12.77 9.05 -12.04
C PRO A 73 -13.31 7.74 -12.64
N SER A 74 -12.86 7.35 -13.83
CA SER A 74 -13.21 6.08 -14.48
C SER A 74 -12.53 4.86 -13.86
N PHE A 75 -11.55 5.05 -12.97
CA PHE A 75 -10.86 3.93 -12.33
C PHE A 75 -11.82 3.14 -11.42
N PRO A 76 -12.00 1.82 -11.65
CA PRO A 76 -13.11 1.06 -11.08
C PRO A 76 -12.89 0.58 -9.64
N VAL A 77 -11.66 0.70 -9.11
CA VAL A 77 -11.28 0.20 -7.78
C VAL A 77 -10.71 1.31 -6.88
N GLY A 78 -10.72 1.08 -5.57
CA GLY A 78 -10.22 2.03 -4.57
C GLY A 78 -8.70 2.27 -4.65
N GLY A 79 -7.94 1.20 -4.93
CA GLY A 79 -6.50 1.23 -5.12
C GLY A 79 -6.02 -0.03 -5.82
N MET A 80 -4.80 0.01 -6.38
CA MET A 80 -4.10 -1.15 -6.94
C MET A 80 -2.62 -1.10 -6.52
N GLU A 81 -2.10 -2.23 -6.05
CA GLU A 81 -0.82 -2.35 -5.34
C GLU A 81 0.43 -2.44 -6.22
N ASP A 82 0.36 -1.89 -7.43
CA ASP A 82 1.43 -2.04 -8.41
C ASP A 82 2.79 -1.61 -7.82
N PRO A 83 3.82 -2.48 -7.85
CA PRO A 83 5.08 -2.23 -7.18
C PRO A 83 5.71 -0.90 -7.60
N MET A 84 6.19 -0.16 -6.62
CA MET A 84 6.73 1.20 -6.76
C MET A 84 5.73 2.30 -7.16
N MET A 85 4.53 1.98 -7.63
CA MET A 85 3.54 2.97 -8.05
C MET A 85 2.10 2.51 -7.82
N VAL A 86 1.51 2.88 -6.69
CA VAL A 86 0.13 2.52 -6.36
C VAL A 86 -0.86 3.39 -7.12
N PHE A 87 -1.83 2.77 -7.79
CA PHE A 87 -2.87 3.50 -8.51
C PHE A 87 -4.06 3.74 -7.58
N LEU A 88 -4.60 4.96 -7.58
CA LEU A 88 -5.67 5.40 -6.68
C LEU A 88 -6.81 6.03 -7.46
N THR A 89 -8.05 5.79 -7.02
CA THR A 89 -9.21 6.55 -7.48
C THR A 89 -9.24 7.95 -6.82
N PRO A 90 -9.73 9.00 -7.51
CA PRO A 90 -9.80 10.34 -6.91
C PRO A 90 -10.80 10.40 -5.74
N THR A 91 -11.71 9.41 -5.63
CA THR A 91 -12.69 9.32 -4.53
C THR A 91 -12.05 9.08 -3.16
N VAL A 92 -10.77 8.68 -3.10
CA VAL A 92 -10.05 8.58 -1.83
C VAL A 92 -9.57 9.93 -1.30
N ILE A 93 -9.57 10.98 -2.12
CA ILE A 93 -9.21 12.34 -1.70
C ILE A 93 -10.41 12.96 -1.00
N LYS A 94 -10.42 12.92 0.33
CA LYS A 94 -11.56 13.39 1.14
C LYS A 94 -11.37 14.79 1.72
N GLY A 95 -10.12 15.26 1.81
CA GLY A 95 -9.75 16.57 2.36
C GLY A 95 -9.55 16.57 3.88
N ASP A 96 -9.73 15.43 4.55
CA ASP A 96 -9.55 15.27 6.01
C ASP A 96 -8.41 14.32 6.38
N GLY A 97 -7.67 13.80 5.40
CA GLY A 97 -6.60 12.83 5.58
C GLY A 97 -7.08 11.39 5.80
N SER A 98 -8.40 11.14 5.89
CA SER A 98 -8.94 9.79 6.08
C SER A 98 -8.83 8.91 4.83
N GLY A 99 -8.49 9.47 3.67
CA GLY A 99 -8.10 8.74 2.47
C GLY A 99 -6.82 7.94 2.64
N SER A 100 -5.94 8.36 3.54
CA SER A 100 -4.66 7.68 3.83
C SER A 100 -4.82 6.24 4.32
N GLN A 101 -6.02 5.83 4.74
CA GLN A 101 -6.31 4.43 5.07
C GLN A 101 -6.14 3.50 3.87
N VAL A 102 -6.52 3.96 2.67
CA VAL A 102 -6.35 3.18 1.43
C VAL A 102 -4.88 3.09 1.06
N VAL A 103 -4.14 4.20 1.14
CA VAL A 103 -2.67 4.19 0.95
C VAL A 103 -2.00 3.23 1.93
N ALA A 104 -2.44 3.23 3.19
CA ALA A 104 -1.93 2.28 4.15
C ALA A 104 -2.23 0.83 3.73
N HIS A 105 -3.45 0.52 3.26
CA HIS A 105 -3.81 -0.82 2.76
C HIS A 105 -2.91 -1.27 1.61
N GLU A 106 -2.77 -0.43 0.57
CA GLU A 106 -1.95 -0.78 -0.60
C GLU A 106 -0.46 -0.91 -0.25
N LEU A 107 0.05 -0.03 0.61
CA LEU A 107 1.44 -0.13 1.08
C LEU A 107 1.71 -1.45 1.80
N ALA A 108 0.70 -2.03 2.47
CA ALA A 108 0.84 -3.32 3.13
C ALA A 108 1.18 -4.47 2.18
N ARG A 109 0.59 -4.42 0.98
CA ARG A 109 0.74 -5.46 -0.04
C ARG A 109 2.17 -5.54 -0.58
N SER A 110 2.98 -4.49 -0.37
CA SER A 110 4.42 -4.52 -0.63
C SER A 110 5.18 -5.60 0.16
N TRP A 111 4.67 -6.03 1.31
CA TRP A 111 5.21 -7.17 2.08
C TRP A 111 4.41 -8.46 1.90
N THR A 112 3.08 -8.39 1.86
CA THR A 112 2.22 -9.59 1.93
C THR A 112 1.61 -10.04 0.61
N GLY A 113 1.97 -9.43 -0.52
CA GLY A 113 1.56 -9.86 -1.87
C GLY A 113 2.71 -9.79 -2.87
N ASN A 114 3.57 -8.77 -2.75
CA ASN A 114 4.70 -8.57 -3.67
C ASN A 114 5.95 -9.36 -3.24
N TYR A 115 6.12 -9.64 -1.93
CA TYR A 115 7.22 -10.47 -1.43
C TYR A 115 6.84 -11.95 -1.28
N PHE A 116 5.55 -12.22 -1.02
CA PHE A 116 4.97 -13.57 -0.97
C PHE A 116 3.73 -13.61 -1.86
N THR A 117 3.91 -13.93 -3.14
CA THR A 117 2.78 -14.03 -4.07
C THR A 117 2.11 -15.39 -3.97
N ILE A 118 0.79 -15.42 -3.89
CA ILE A 118 -0.02 -16.64 -3.94
C ILE A 118 0.13 -17.34 -5.29
N LYS A 119 0.19 -18.68 -5.28
CA LYS A 119 0.32 -19.50 -6.49
C LYS A 119 -0.97 -19.57 -7.30
N ASN A 120 -2.13 -19.39 -6.66
CA ASN A 120 -3.45 -19.41 -7.29
C ASN A 120 -4.45 -18.50 -6.54
N ASN A 121 -5.55 -18.13 -7.19
CA ASN A 121 -6.55 -17.21 -6.64
C ASN A 121 -7.40 -17.80 -5.50
N GLU A 122 -7.34 -19.11 -5.27
CA GLU A 122 -8.04 -19.77 -4.14
C GLU A 122 -7.48 -19.30 -2.78
N HIS A 123 -6.27 -18.76 -2.79
CA HIS A 123 -5.57 -18.23 -1.62
C HIS A 123 -5.59 -16.70 -1.54
N ILE A 124 -6.45 -16.01 -2.30
CA ILE A 124 -6.53 -14.53 -2.30
C ILE A 124 -6.78 -13.93 -0.91
N TRP A 125 -7.42 -14.68 -0.01
CA TRP A 125 -7.59 -14.28 1.38
C TRP A 125 -6.26 -14.10 2.14
N LEU A 126 -5.16 -14.76 1.74
CA LEU A 126 -3.84 -14.51 2.34
C LEU A 126 -3.29 -13.13 1.95
N ASN A 127 -3.58 -12.69 0.72
CA ASN A 127 -3.26 -11.34 0.26
C ASN A 127 -4.20 -10.29 0.88
N GLU A 128 -5.48 -10.60 1.10
CA GLU A 128 -6.50 -9.63 1.55
C GLU A 128 -6.80 -9.65 3.07
N ASP A 129 -7.05 -10.81 3.68
CA ASP A 129 -7.47 -10.96 5.08
C ASP A 129 -6.32 -10.88 6.09
N GLY A 130 -5.09 -11.15 5.66
CA GLY A 130 -3.90 -10.87 6.49
C GLY A 130 -3.77 -9.39 6.85
N LEU A 131 -4.41 -8.50 6.08
CA LEU A 131 -4.23 -7.05 6.10
C LEU A 131 -5.36 -6.28 6.80
N SER A 132 -6.62 -6.72 6.72
CA SER A 132 -7.77 -5.92 7.20
C SER A 132 -7.75 -5.68 8.72
N LYS A 133 -7.18 -6.62 9.49
CA LYS A 133 -7.09 -6.51 10.97
C LYS A 133 -5.98 -5.57 11.46
N GLU A 134 -4.89 -5.36 10.69
CA GLU A 134 -3.77 -4.53 11.14
C GLU A 134 -3.83 -3.09 10.58
N SER A 135 -4.40 -2.87 9.39
CA SER A 135 -4.65 -1.52 8.84
C SER A 135 -5.48 -0.68 9.83
N SER A 136 -6.55 -1.26 10.37
CA SER A 136 -7.39 -0.66 11.42
C SER A 136 -6.61 -0.34 12.72
N ARG A 137 -5.50 -1.05 12.99
CA ARG A 137 -4.74 -1.00 14.24
C ARG A 137 -3.60 0.02 14.22
N VAL A 138 -3.07 0.37 13.05
CA VAL A 138 -2.10 1.47 12.88
C VAL A 138 -2.79 2.83 13.08
N ILE A 139 -4.01 2.99 12.57
CA ILE A 139 -4.82 4.21 12.75
C ILE A 139 -5.40 4.29 14.17
N GLY A 140 -5.79 3.14 14.75
CA GLY A 140 -6.30 3.05 16.12
C GLY A 140 -5.26 3.29 17.23
N LYS A 141 -3.95 3.28 16.93
CA LYS A 141 -2.86 3.46 17.91
C LYS A 141 -2.55 4.92 18.27
N ARG A 142 -3.49 5.84 18.05
CA ARG A 142 -3.70 6.99 18.94
C ARG A 142 -4.26 6.58 20.32
N ALA A 143 -4.65 5.31 20.51
CA ALA A 143 -5.12 4.76 21.79
C ALA A 143 -4.15 3.72 22.41
N LYS A 144 -3.73 4.04 23.63
CA LYS A 144 -2.96 3.29 24.64
C LYS A 144 -3.07 1.75 24.59
N SER A 145 -1.92 1.06 24.49
CA SER A 145 -1.40 0.07 25.47
C SER A 145 -0.43 -0.96 24.85
N ARG A 146 0.58 -1.36 25.64
CA ARG A 146 1.84 -2.01 25.24
C ARG A 146 1.90 -3.55 25.41
N LYS A 147 0.79 -4.30 25.37
CA LYS A 147 0.78 -5.72 25.81
C LYS A 147 0.33 -6.82 24.84
N PHE A 148 0.20 -6.58 23.53
CA PHE A 148 -0.17 -7.63 22.57
C PHE A 148 0.70 -7.60 21.30
N GLN A 149 2.00 -7.85 21.48
CA GLN A 149 3.02 -7.76 20.42
C GLN A 149 3.52 -9.12 19.90
N GLY A 150 3.13 -10.25 20.48
CA GLY A 150 3.82 -11.53 20.21
C GLY A 150 3.02 -12.68 19.58
N LEU A 151 1.68 -12.68 19.61
CA LEU A 151 0.96 -13.96 19.43
C LEU A 151 0.52 -14.27 17.99
N PHE A 152 0.40 -13.27 17.10
CA PHE A 152 -0.13 -13.48 15.74
C PHE A 152 0.95 -13.65 14.66
N CYS A 153 2.14 -13.05 14.86
CA CYS A 153 3.30 -13.26 13.98
C CYS A 153 3.75 -14.73 13.98
N LEU A 154 3.63 -15.42 15.12
CA LEU A 154 3.96 -16.84 15.25
C LEU A 154 2.94 -17.77 14.56
N TYR A 155 1.66 -17.39 14.46
CA TYR A 155 0.62 -18.23 13.83
C TYR A 155 0.71 -18.20 12.29
N ALA A 156 1.08 -17.05 11.71
CA ALA A 156 1.38 -16.94 10.29
C ALA A 156 2.66 -17.71 9.92
N GLN A 157 3.72 -17.61 10.73
CA GLN A 157 4.97 -18.37 10.49
C GLN A 157 4.81 -19.88 10.64
N SER A 158 3.95 -20.37 11.54
CA SER A 158 3.74 -21.82 11.72
C SER A 158 2.91 -22.44 10.60
N THR A 159 1.95 -21.70 10.04
CA THR A 159 1.05 -22.23 8.99
C THR A 159 1.72 -22.20 7.61
N VAL A 160 2.61 -21.23 7.36
CA VAL A 160 3.38 -21.12 6.11
C VAL A 160 4.38 -22.29 5.94
N LYS A 161 4.88 -22.88 7.03
CA LYS A 161 5.72 -24.09 6.95
C LYS A 161 4.98 -25.33 6.46
N HIS A 162 3.65 -25.38 6.56
CA HIS A 162 2.87 -26.56 6.15
C HIS A 162 2.30 -26.48 4.73
N VAL A 163 2.35 -25.31 4.08
CA VAL A 163 1.86 -25.12 2.70
C VAL A 163 3.01 -25.04 1.67
N LEU A 164 4.27 -25.03 2.13
CA LEU A 164 5.48 -25.00 1.30
C LEU A 164 6.21 -26.35 1.27
N VAL A 165 5.57 -27.43 0.80
CA VAL A 165 6.28 -28.59 0.23
C VAL A 165 5.46 -29.18 -0.92
N ASN A 166 5.78 -28.71 -2.14
CA ASN A 166 5.83 -29.38 -3.45
C ASN A 166 5.48 -28.43 -4.61
#